data_AF-A0A349DQ86-F1
#
_entry.id   AF-A0A349DQ86-F1
#
_cell.length_a   1.000
_cell.length_b   1.000
_cell.length_c   1.000
_cell.angle_alpha   90.00
_cell.angle_beta   90.00
_cell.angle_gamma   90.00
#
_symmetry.space_group_name_H-M   'P 1'
#
loop_
_entity.id
_entity.type
_entity.pdbx_description
1 polymer ?
#
loop_
_entity_poly.entity_id
_entity_poly.type
_entity_poly.pdbx_seq_one_letter_code
_entity_poly.pdbx_strand_id
1 'polypeptide(L)'
;MTTYTQNYIYDAGTNLVNLKHQPDGGTVTGRYQTVRTTNNRQQTEQYDSVGNQVSREASQDLAYNSDGSLAYLSWQDGGNQITEYYTYTSPGVRGRKVTEVRTLLTNMLVQVDTVNYVGEVEFRASYTGTNLSYDGDLVTDESGNEVSPTIQRSVTRIKSGHSQVGKIDKNELTDTQTIRYNVLNHLDSN
;
A
#
# COMPACT_ATOMS: atom_id res chain seq x y z
N MET A 1 28.18 -15.00 -0.91
CA MET A 1 27.49 -13.85 -1.53
C MET A 1 27.08 -14.31 -2.92
N THR A 2 25.79 -14.34 -3.22
CA THR A 2 25.31 -14.69 -4.56
C THR A 2 25.34 -13.45 -5.44
N THR A 3 26.16 -13.48 -6.48
CA THR A 3 26.30 -12.43 -7.49
C THR A 3 25.35 -12.71 -8.66
N TYR A 4 24.97 -11.67 -9.39
CA TYR A 4 24.13 -11.79 -10.57
C TYR A 4 24.43 -10.66 -11.57
N THR A 5 24.05 -10.88 -12.83
CA THR A 5 24.04 -9.88 -13.90
C THR A 5 22.61 -9.66 -14.39
N GLN A 6 22.21 -8.41 -14.62
CA GLN A 6 20.95 -8.06 -15.26
C GLN A 6 21.21 -7.40 -16.62
N ASN A 7 20.47 -7.83 -17.64
CA ASN A 7 20.49 -7.23 -18.97
C ASN A 7 19.10 -6.68 -19.30
N TYR A 8 19.05 -5.41 -19.70
CA TYR A 8 17.84 -4.68 -20.04
C TYR A 8 17.79 -4.45 -21.55
N ILE A 9 16.68 -4.81 -22.19
CA ILE A 9 16.47 -4.61 -23.63
C ILE A 9 15.35 -3.60 -23.80
N TYR A 10 15.59 -2.59 -24.63
CA TYR A 10 14.64 -1.53 -24.94
C TYR A 10 14.21 -1.59 -26.41
N ASP A 11 12.98 -1.18 -26.70
CA ASP A 11 12.55 -0.90 -28.07
C ASP A 11 13.03 0.48 -28.55
N ALA A 12 12.73 0.83 -29.81
CA ALA A 12 13.08 2.14 -30.38
C ALA A 12 12.36 3.32 -29.70
N GLY A 13 11.24 3.07 -29.02
CA GLY A 13 10.49 4.04 -28.22
C GLY A 13 10.99 4.15 -26.78
N THR A 14 12.12 3.53 -26.45
CA THR A 14 12.77 3.48 -25.13
C THR A 14 11.97 2.75 -24.05
N ASN A 15 10.99 1.92 -24.42
CA ASN A 15 10.27 1.07 -23.47
C ASN A 15 11.12 -0.14 -23.10
N LEU A 16 11.14 -0.51 -21.81
CA LEU A 16 11.77 -1.76 -21.36
C LEU A 16 10.92 -2.95 -21.84
N VAL A 17 11.43 -3.73 -22.80
CA VAL A 17 10.71 -4.88 -23.38
C VAL A 17 11.18 -6.22 -22.85
N ASN A 18 12.38 -6.30 -22.26
CA ASN A 18 12.85 -7.53 -21.63
C ASN A 18 13.85 -7.24 -20.51
N LEU A 19 13.66 -7.90 -19.37
CA LEU A 19 14.63 -8.00 -18.28
C LEU A 19 15.14 -9.43 -18.21
N LYS A 20 16.44 -9.64 -18.47
CA LYS A 20 17.11 -10.94 -18.25
C LYS A 20 17.90 -10.89 -16.96
N HIS A 21 17.68 -11.84 -16.07
CA HIS A 21 18.40 -12.01 -14.82
C HIS A 21 19.25 -13.29 -14.89
N GLN A 22 20.56 -13.14 -14.69
CA GLN A 22 21.54 -14.23 -14.67
C GLN A 22 22.18 -14.29 -13.29
N PRO A 23 21.74 -15.20 -12.40
CA PRO A 23 22.46 -15.48 -11.16
C PRO A 23 23.74 -16.29 -11.45
N ASP A 24 24.78 -16.09 -10.65
CA ASP A 24 26.03 -16.87 -10.80
C ASP A 24 25.80 -18.33 -10.46
N GLY A 25 26.08 -19.20 -11.44
CA GLY A 25 25.86 -20.65 -11.33
C GLY A 25 24.39 -21.10 -11.42
N GLY A 26 23.46 -20.20 -11.77
CA GLY A 26 22.04 -20.53 -11.90
C GLY A 26 21.46 -20.31 -13.30
N THR A 27 20.19 -20.66 -13.46
CA THR A 27 19.46 -20.56 -14.73
C THR A 27 19.12 -19.10 -15.05
N VAL A 28 19.36 -18.70 -16.30
CA VAL A 28 18.89 -17.41 -16.83
C VAL A 28 17.36 -17.36 -16.74
N THR A 29 16.80 -16.30 -16.16
CA THR A 29 15.37 -16.02 -16.28
C THR A 29 15.15 -14.73 -17.06
N GLY A 30 14.03 -14.65 -17.79
CA GLY A 30 13.68 -13.50 -18.61
C GLY A 30 12.23 -13.12 -18.39
N ARG A 31 11.95 -11.82 -18.30
CA ARG A 31 10.58 -11.28 -18.27
C ARG A 31 10.37 -10.39 -19.48
N TYR A 32 9.65 -10.92 -20.47
CA TYR A 32 9.25 -10.17 -21.65
C TYR A 32 8.02 -9.31 -21.35
N GLN A 33 8.02 -8.09 -21.86
CA GLN A 33 6.92 -7.13 -21.72
C GLN A 33 6.61 -6.58 -23.11
N THR A 34 5.61 -7.17 -23.77
CA THR A 34 5.20 -6.73 -25.10
C THR A 34 4.51 -5.38 -25.01
N VAL A 35 4.94 -4.41 -25.81
CA VAL A 35 4.38 -3.05 -25.87
C VAL A 35 3.43 -2.96 -27.07
N ARG A 36 2.36 -2.17 -26.95
CA ARG A 36 1.41 -1.93 -28.05
C ARG A 36 2.12 -1.22 -29.21
N THR A 37 1.67 -1.49 -30.44
CA THR A 37 2.23 -0.85 -31.64
C THR A 37 1.83 0.62 -31.79
N THR A 38 0.81 1.07 -31.05
CA THR A 38 0.20 2.40 -31.18
C THR A 38 0.54 3.36 -30.04
N ASN A 39 1.08 2.86 -28.92
CA ASN A 39 1.49 3.67 -27.76
C ASN A 39 2.42 2.87 -26.83
N ASN A 40 2.97 3.54 -25.82
CA ASN A 40 3.94 2.98 -24.87
C ASN A 40 3.34 2.07 -23.77
N ARG A 41 2.10 1.59 -23.92
CA ARG A 41 1.44 0.73 -22.92
C ARG A 41 1.76 -0.74 -23.18
N GLN A 42 1.74 -1.57 -22.13
CA GLN A 42 1.84 -3.01 -22.29
C GLN A 42 0.64 -3.56 -23.07
N GLN A 43 0.89 -4.52 -23.97
CA GLN A 43 -0.13 -5.09 -24.84
C GLN A 43 -1.08 -6.03 -24.10
N THR A 44 -0.59 -6.74 -23.09
CA THR A 44 -1.36 -7.76 -22.36
C THR A 44 -2.31 -7.16 -21.32
N GLU A 45 -2.07 -5.92 -20.90
CA GLU A 45 -2.85 -5.27 -19.84
C GLU A 45 -4.03 -4.47 -20.40
N GLN A 46 -5.04 -4.32 -19.56
CA GLN A 46 -6.22 -3.49 -19.83
C GLN A 46 -6.04 -2.10 -19.23
N TYR A 47 -6.58 -1.10 -19.94
CA TYR A 47 -6.48 0.30 -19.55
C TYR A 47 -7.82 0.99 -19.73
N ASP A 48 -8.11 1.97 -18.89
CA ASP A 48 -9.23 2.88 -19.09
C ASP A 48 -8.97 3.88 -20.24
N SER A 49 -9.94 4.75 -20.49
CA SER A 49 -9.89 5.74 -21.59
C SER A 49 -8.81 6.79 -21.40
N VAL A 50 -8.41 7.10 -20.17
CA VAL A 50 -7.37 8.10 -19.86
C VAL A 50 -5.98 7.48 -19.75
N GLY A 51 -5.90 6.15 -19.64
CA GLY A 51 -4.68 5.37 -19.71
C GLY A 51 -4.20 4.74 -18.43
N ASN A 52 -5.02 4.70 -17.38
CA ASN A 52 -4.68 3.97 -16.17
C ASN A 52 -4.88 2.47 -16.40
N GLN A 53 -3.96 1.66 -15.89
CA GLN A 53 -4.06 0.20 -15.96
C GLN A 53 -5.14 -0.29 -14.99
N VAL A 54 -6.19 -0.94 -15.48
CA VAL A 54 -7.34 -1.35 -14.65
C VAL A 54 -7.26 -2.80 -14.15
N SER A 55 -6.34 -3.58 -14.70
CA SER A 55 -6.07 -4.94 -14.25
C SER A 55 -4.58 -5.22 -14.31
N ARG A 56 -4.05 -6.01 -13.38
CA ARG A 56 -2.68 -6.52 -13.44
C ARG A 56 -2.72 -8.03 -13.29
N GLU A 57 -2.26 -8.77 -14.30
CA GLU A 57 -2.40 -10.24 -14.30
C GLU A 57 -3.89 -10.67 -14.19
N ALA A 58 -4.22 -11.95 -14.32
CA ALA A 58 -5.62 -12.39 -14.46
C ALA A 58 -6.50 -12.23 -13.20
N SER A 59 -5.96 -11.69 -12.10
CA SER A 59 -6.63 -11.71 -10.78
C SER A 59 -6.30 -10.49 -9.91
N GLN A 60 -5.90 -9.37 -10.52
CA GLN A 60 -5.76 -8.11 -9.77
C GLN A 60 -6.60 -7.01 -10.41
N ASP A 61 -7.47 -6.40 -9.60
CA ASP A 61 -8.36 -5.32 -10.00
C ASP A 61 -7.82 -3.99 -9.47
N LEU A 62 -7.80 -2.97 -10.31
CA LEU A 62 -7.37 -1.61 -9.97
C LEU A 62 -8.48 -0.62 -10.30
N ALA A 63 -8.75 0.32 -9.38
CA ALA A 63 -9.63 1.45 -9.64
C ALA A 63 -9.00 2.76 -9.17
N TYR A 64 -9.37 3.84 -9.84
CA TYR A 64 -8.76 5.16 -9.71
C TYR A 64 -9.81 6.21 -9.36
N ASN A 65 -9.39 7.22 -8.62
CA ASN A 65 -10.15 8.44 -8.37
C ASN A 65 -10.28 9.27 -9.67
N SER A 66 -11.18 10.25 -9.66
CA SER A 66 -11.39 11.14 -10.81
C SER A 66 -10.16 11.98 -11.19
N ASP A 67 -9.21 12.16 -10.27
CA ASP A 67 -7.93 12.84 -10.49
C ASP A 67 -6.83 11.91 -11.06
N GLY A 68 -7.14 10.62 -11.27
CA GLY A 68 -6.20 9.60 -11.75
C GLY A 68 -5.35 8.94 -10.66
N SER A 69 -5.55 9.29 -9.38
CA SER A 69 -4.85 8.62 -8.27
C SER A 69 -5.44 7.22 -8.01
N LEU A 70 -4.60 6.20 -7.79
CA LEU A 70 -5.06 4.84 -7.49
C LEU A 70 -5.86 4.82 -6.18
N ALA A 71 -7.13 4.43 -6.22
CA ALA A 71 -8.02 4.41 -5.06
C ALA A 71 -8.13 3.02 -4.43
N TYR A 72 -8.01 1.99 -5.25
CA TYR A 72 -8.31 0.61 -4.90
C TYR A 72 -7.40 -0.37 -5.65
N LEU A 73 -6.93 -1.39 -4.95
CA LEU A 73 -6.23 -2.54 -5.51
C LEU A 73 -6.71 -3.81 -4.81
N SER A 74 -7.04 -4.87 -5.55
CA SER A 74 -7.51 -6.12 -4.97
C SER A 74 -6.93 -7.32 -5.68
N TRP A 75 -6.44 -8.31 -4.93
CA TRP A 75 -5.84 -9.52 -5.49
C TRP A 75 -6.01 -10.72 -4.56
N GLN A 76 -5.83 -11.92 -5.11
CA GLN A 76 -5.84 -13.16 -4.33
C GLN A 76 -4.42 -13.60 -4.00
N ASP A 77 -4.20 -13.98 -2.74
CA ASP A 77 -2.93 -14.56 -2.28
C ASP A 77 -3.18 -15.58 -1.16
N GLY A 78 -2.56 -16.75 -1.27
CA GLY A 78 -2.57 -17.77 -0.21
C GLY A 78 -3.95 -18.20 0.31
N GLY A 79 -5.01 -18.17 -0.50
CA GLY A 79 -6.38 -18.50 -0.08
C GLY A 79 -7.18 -17.32 0.49
N ASN A 80 -6.63 -16.11 0.41
CA ASN A 80 -7.27 -14.87 0.85
C ASN A 80 -7.50 -13.92 -0.33
N GLN A 81 -8.56 -13.13 -0.24
CA GLN A 81 -8.73 -11.89 -0.98
C GLN A 81 -8.08 -10.78 -0.15
N ILE A 82 -7.13 -10.08 -0.75
CA ILE A 82 -6.51 -8.90 -0.16
C ILE A 82 -7.04 -7.69 -0.93
N THR A 83 -7.44 -6.66 -0.19
CA THR A 83 -7.93 -5.41 -0.76
C THR A 83 -7.26 -4.23 -0.09
N GLU A 84 -6.70 -3.34 -0.89
CA GLU A 84 -6.09 -2.10 -0.44
C GLU A 84 -6.90 -0.91 -0.91
N TYR A 85 -7.15 0.01 0.02
CA TYR A 85 -7.81 1.27 -0.21
C TYR A 85 -6.86 2.43 0.08
N TYR A 86 -6.96 3.47 -0.74
CA TYR A 86 -6.08 4.62 -0.70
C TYR A 86 -6.89 5.91 -0.70
N THR A 87 -6.58 6.80 0.24
CA THR A 87 -7.11 8.17 0.23
C THR A 87 -5.99 9.18 0.27
N TYR A 88 -6.25 10.34 -0.33
CA TYR A 88 -5.27 11.37 -0.62
C TYR A 88 -5.71 12.69 0.01
N THR A 89 -4.79 13.39 0.66
CA THR A 89 -5.05 14.72 1.25
C THR A 89 -4.94 15.82 0.21
N SER A 90 -4.17 15.59 -0.85
CA SER A 90 -4.07 16.41 -2.04
C SER A 90 -3.61 15.55 -3.21
N PRO A 91 -3.69 16.03 -4.47
CA PRO A 91 -3.16 15.29 -5.62
C PRO A 91 -1.72 14.81 -5.39
N GLY A 92 -1.49 13.51 -5.53
CA GLY A 92 -0.18 12.89 -5.32
C GLY A 92 0.27 12.70 -3.87
N VAL A 93 -0.48 13.17 -2.86
CA VAL A 93 -0.14 13.02 -1.43
C VAL A 93 -1.10 12.04 -0.77
N ARG A 94 -0.64 10.80 -0.60
CA ARG A 94 -1.41 9.76 0.09
C ARG A 94 -1.52 10.10 1.57
N GLY A 95 -2.74 10.26 2.07
CA GLY A 95 -3.06 10.51 3.48
C GLY A 95 -3.28 9.23 4.27
N ARG A 96 -3.86 8.19 3.64
CA ARG A 96 -4.16 6.94 4.31
C ARG A 96 -4.11 5.75 3.36
N LYS A 97 -3.70 4.61 3.91
CA LYS A 97 -3.79 3.27 3.33
C LYS A 97 -4.55 2.37 4.31
N VAL A 98 -5.48 1.56 3.79
CA VAL A 98 -6.11 0.47 4.53
C VAL A 98 -5.90 -0.81 3.72
N THR A 99 -5.54 -1.90 4.39
CA THR A 99 -5.47 -3.24 3.82
C THR A 99 -6.44 -4.13 4.57
N GLU A 100 -7.42 -4.69 3.86
CA GLU A 100 -8.32 -5.74 4.37
C GLU A 100 -7.88 -7.10 3.82
N VAL A 101 -7.89 -8.11 4.68
CA VAL A 101 -7.67 -9.51 4.28
C VAL A 101 -8.90 -10.31 4.63
N ARG A 102 -9.53 -10.89 3.61
CA ARG A 102 -10.71 -11.74 3.73
C ARG A 102 -10.39 -13.15 3.26
N THR A 103 -10.84 -14.16 3.98
CA THR A 103 -10.67 -15.56 3.54
C THR A 103 -11.58 -15.84 2.34
N LEU A 104 -11.07 -16.44 1.26
CA LEU A 104 -11.87 -16.67 0.04
C LEU A 104 -13.05 -17.63 0.25
N LEU A 105 -12.91 -18.60 1.15
CA LEU A 105 -13.92 -19.63 1.39
C LEU A 105 -15.19 -19.11 2.05
N THR A 106 -15.07 -18.13 2.95
CA THR A 106 -16.19 -17.65 3.78
C THR A 106 -16.41 -16.15 3.68
N ASN A 107 -15.54 -15.43 2.96
CA ASN A 107 -15.51 -13.97 2.86
C ASN A 107 -15.41 -13.23 4.21
N MET A 108 -14.97 -13.92 5.27
CA MET A 108 -14.77 -13.33 6.59
C MET A 108 -13.53 -12.45 6.59
N LEU A 109 -13.65 -11.24 7.15
CA LEU A 109 -12.53 -10.34 7.39
C LEU A 109 -11.71 -10.89 8.56
N VAL A 110 -10.42 -11.14 8.35
CA VAL A 110 -9.53 -11.75 9.34
C VAL A 110 -8.37 -10.85 9.74
N GLN A 111 -8.08 -9.84 8.92
CA GLN A 111 -7.08 -8.83 9.23
C GLN A 111 -7.43 -7.48 8.61
N VAL A 112 -7.12 -6.42 9.37
CA VAL A 112 -7.18 -5.03 8.92
C VAL A 112 -5.87 -4.37 9.30
N ASP A 113 -5.16 -3.81 8.32
CA ASP A 113 -4.02 -2.93 8.56
C ASP A 113 -4.37 -1.51 8.13
N THR A 114 -4.03 -0.54 8.96
CA THR A 114 -4.22 0.87 8.64
C THR A 114 -2.88 1.59 8.74
N VAL A 115 -2.64 2.50 7.81
CA VAL A 115 -1.50 3.41 7.82
C VAL A 115 -2.00 4.81 7.53
N ASN A 116 -1.81 5.74 8.47
CA ASN A 116 -2.05 7.16 8.26
C ASN A 116 -0.72 7.88 8.07
N TYR A 117 -0.64 8.74 7.06
CA TYR A 117 0.53 9.52 6.70
C TYR A 117 0.27 10.98 7.08
N VAL A 118 1.02 11.50 8.06
CA VAL A 118 0.88 12.89 8.51
C VAL A 118 2.27 13.52 8.56
N GLY A 119 2.55 14.38 7.60
CA GLY A 119 3.90 14.94 7.41
C GLY A 119 4.93 13.83 7.18
N GLU A 120 6.03 13.84 7.94
CA GLU A 120 7.09 12.82 7.87
C GLU A 120 6.84 11.61 8.78
N VAL A 121 5.61 11.40 9.22
CA VAL A 121 5.26 10.37 10.20
C VAL A 121 4.22 9.41 9.63
N GLU A 122 4.44 8.11 9.88
CA GLU A 122 3.44 7.07 9.66
C GLU A 122 2.86 6.60 11.00
N PHE A 123 1.54 6.47 11.07
CA PHE A 123 0.84 5.82 12.17
C PHE A 123 0.26 4.51 11.67
N ARG A 124 0.75 3.40 12.21
CA ARG A 124 0.37 2.05 11.80
C ARG A 124 -0.45 1.36 12.89
N ALA A 125 -1.55 0.71 12.51
CA ALA A 125 -2.28 -0.19 13.38
C ALA A 125 -2.64 -1.45 12.60
N SER A 126 -2.48 -2.60 13.24
CA SER A 126 -2.80 -3.92 12.69
C SER A 126 -3.78 -4.61 13.62
N TYR A 127 -4.81 -5.22 13.06
CA TYR A 127 -5.85 -5.95 13.76
C TYR A 127 -5.94 -7.33 13.14
N THR A 128 -5.97 -8.37 13.97
CA THR A 128 -6.11 -9.76 13.53
C THR A 128 -7.16 -10.45 14.38
N GLY A 129 -8.04 -11.22 13.75
CA GLY A 129 -9.08 -11.95 14.44
C GLY A 129 -9.91 -12.80 13.48
N THR A 130 -11.11 -13.15 13.91
CA THR A 130 -12.06 -13.93 13.11
C THR A 130 -13.31 -13.10 12.88
N ASN A 131 -13.75 -13.03 11.63
CA ASN A 131 -15.00 -12.36 11.25
C ASN A 131 -15.12 -10.93 11.79
N LEU A 132 -14.08 -10.14 11.56
CA LEU A 132 -14.00 -8.75 11.96
C LEU A 132 -15.00 -7.89 11.17
N SER A 133 -15.34 -6.73 11.73
CA SER A 133 -15.97 -5.63 11.02
C SER A 133 -15.07 -4.40 11.09
N TYR A 134 -15.11 -3.57 10.05
CA TYR A 134 -14.39 -2.31 9.98
C TYR A 134 -15.25 -1.26 9.26
N ASP A 135 -15.46 -0.12 9.90
CA ASP A 135 -16.33 0.96 9.39
C ASP A 135 -15.55 2.17 8.84
N GLY A 136 -14.22 2.10 8.89
CA GLY A 136 -13.35 3.21 8.54
C GLY A 136 -12.58 3.78 9.72
N ASP A 137 -13.00 3.58 10.97
CA ASP A 137 -12.31 4.09 12.15
C ASP A 137 -12.19 3.05 13.28
N LEU A 138 -13.21 2.20 13.42
CA LEU A 138 -13.31 1.18 14.46
C LEU A 138 -13.23 -0.22 13.85
N VAL A 139 -12.55 -1.13 14.56
CA VAL A 139 -12.55 -2.56 14.26
C VAL A 139 -13.27 -3.29 15.38
N THR A 140 -14.26 -4.12 15.04
CA THR A 140 -15.00 -4.94 16.01
C THR A 140 -14.95 -6.43 15.68
N ASP A 141 -15.18 -7.27 16.68
CA ASP A 141 -15.41 -8.70 16.51
C ASP A 141 -16.85 -9.01 16.11
N GLU A 142 -17.17 -10.29 15.93
CA GLU A 142 -18.52 -10.77 15.59
C GLU A 142 -19.59 -10.47 16.66
N SER A 143 -19.15 -10.24 17.90
CA SER A 143 -20.02 -9.85 19.02
C SER A 143 -20.21 -8.34 19.11
N GLY A 144 -19.56 -7.57 18.24
CA GLY A 144 -19.60 -6.10 18.23
C GLY A 144 -18.66 -5.44 19.24
N ASN A 145 -17.75 -6.18 19.87
CA ASN A 145 -16.78 -5.59 20.79
C ASN A 145 -15.60 -5.00 20.02
N GLU A 146 -15.10 -3.85 20.48
CA GLU A 146 -13.89 -3.23 19.93
C GLU A 146 -12.69 -4.16 20.08
N VAL A 147 -11.99 -4.38 18.96
CA VAL A 147 -10.76 -5.16 18.92
C VAL A 147 -9.57 -4.22 19.10
N SER A 148 -8.72 -4.49 20.09
CA SER A 148 -7.47 -3.76 20.25
C SER A 148 -6.44 -4.18 19.18
N PRO A 149 -5.64 -3.25 18.65
CA PRO A 149 -4.65 -3.58 17.63
C PRO A 149 -3.53 -4.46 18.19
N THR A 150 -3.11 -5.47 17.42
CA THR A 150 -1.99 -6.37 17.72
C THR A 150 -0.63 -5.70 17.58
N ILE A 151 -0.51 -4.67 16.72
CA ILE A 151 0.65 -3.77 16.68
C ILE A 151 0.21 -2.38 17.10
N GLN A 152 0.65 -1.96 18.29
CA GLN A 152 0.40 -0.63 18.83
C GLN A 152 1.28 0.41 18.13
N ARG A 153 0.66 1.23 17.28
CA ARG A 153 1.14 2.56 16.82
C ARG A 153 2.66 2.69 16.74
N SER A 154 3.29 2.10 15.72
CA SER A 154 4.68 2.45 15.42
C SER A 154 4.71 3.83 14.76
N VAL A 155 5.44 4.76 15.39
CA VAL A 155 5.75 6.08 14.83
C VAL A 155 7.07 5.95 14.10
N THR A 156 7.02 5.81 12.78
CA THR A 156 8.23 5.78 11.96
C THR A 156 8.44 7.16 11.35
N ARG A 157 9.58 7.79 11.64
CA ARG A 157 10.00 9.01 10.93
C ARG A 157 10.52 8.60 9.55
N ILE A 158 9.89 9.13 8.51
CA ILE A 158 10.42 9.06 7.14
C ILE A 158 11.63 10.00 7.10
N LYS A 159 12.84 9.46 6.93
CA LYS A 159 14.04 10.30 6.73
C LYS A 159 13.88 11.08 5.41
N SER A 160 13.51 12.35 5.48
CA SER A 160 13.84 13.30 4.43
C SER A 160 15.11 14.06 4.84
N GLY A 161 15.98 14.35 3.88
CA GLY A 161 17.31 14.89 4.11
C GLY A 161 17.38 16.31 4.67
N HIS A 162 16.28 16.93 5.11
CA HIS A 162 16.28 18.32 5.58
C HIS A 162 15.35 18.52 6.79
N SER A 163 15.97 18.90 7.90
CA SER A 163 15.46 19.73 9.01
C SER A 163 14.07 19.40 9.58
N GLN A 164 14.11 18.57 10.63
CA GLN A 164 13.12 18.37 11.69
C GLN A 164 11.88 19.29 11.67
N VAL A 165 10.73 18.73 11.33
CA VAL A 165 9.45 19.15 11.93
C VAL A 165 9.05 18.08 12.94
N GLY A 166 9.00 18.46 14.22
CA GLY A 166 8.66 17.58 15.34
C GLY A 166 9.85 16.79 15.88
N LYS A 167 10.42 17.26 17.00
CA LYS A 167 11.25 16.44 17.88
C LYS A 167 10.30 15.78 18.88
N ILE A 168 10.10 14.47 18.79
CA ILE A 168 9.50 13.74 19.93
C ILE A 168 10.64 13.54 20.92
N ASP A 169 10.82 14.51 21.81
CA ASP A 169 11.63 14.32 23.01
C ASP A 169 10.83 13.47 23.98
N LYS A 170 11.15 12.18 24.08
CA LYS A 170 10.93 11.42 25.32
C LYS A 170 11.96 10.30 25.41
N ASN A 171 12.94 10.56 26.27
CA ASN A 171 14.08 9.71 26.53
C ASN A 171 13.77 8.57 27.53
N GLU A 172 12.51 8.32 27.89
CA GLU A 172 12.15 7.25 28.83
C GLU A 172 10.85 6.57 28.38
N LEU A 173 11.00 5.45 27.67
CA LEU A 173 9.93 4.52 27.37
C LEU A 173 9.75 3.62 28.61
N THR A 174 8.77 3.92 29.44
CA THR A 174 8.15 2.90 30.31
C THR A 174 6.83 2.49 29.68
N ASP A 175 6.55 1.19 29.72
CA ASP A 175 5.54 0.49 28.93
C ASP A 175 4.18 1.20 28.87
N THR A 176 3.66 1.33 27.65
CA THR A 176 2.29 1.78 27.31
C THR A 176 1.98 3.25 27.61
N GLN A 177 2.02 4.11 26.59
CA GLN A 177 1.29 5.38 26.60
C GLN A 177 0.42 5.52 25.36
N THR A 178 -0.90 5.59 25.58
CA THR A 178 -1.86 6.09 24.60
C THR A 178 -1.57 7.57 24.35
N ILE A 179 -0.95 7.91 23.22
CA ILE A 179 -0.89 9.31 22.79
C ILE A 179 -2.23 9.64 22.12
N ARG A 180 -3.14 10.24 22.89
CA ARG A 180 -4.37 10.86 22.34
C ARG A 180 -4.00 12.23 21.79
N TYR A 181 -3.98 12.36 20.47
CA TYR A 181 -4.00 13.68 19.83
C TYR A 181 -5.46 14.07 19.64
N ASN A 182 -5.92 15.12 20.33
CA ASN A 182 -7.16 15.81 19.93
C ASN A 182 -6.80 16.70 18.73
N VAL A 183 -7.39 16.43 17.57
CA VAL A 183 -7.30 17.30 16.38
C VAL A 183 -8.26 18.49 16.56
N LEU A 184 -8.12 19.20 17.67
CA LEU A 184 -8.85 20.41 18.01
C LEU A 184 -7.84 21.35 18.65
N ASN A 185 -7.10 22.09 17.81
CA ASN A 185 -6.48 23.42 18.06
C ASN A 185 -5.50 23.85 16.95
N HIS A 186 -5.85 23.67 15.68
CA HIS A 186 -5.20 24.42 14.59
C HIS A 186 -6.14 25.42 13.89
N LEU A 187 -7.33 25.64 14.45
CA LEU A 187 -8.20 26.76 14.13
C LEU A 187 -8.34 27.58 15.41
N ASP A 188 -7.34 28.40 15.71
CA ASP A 188 -7.48 29.68 16.44
C ASP A 188 -6.09 30.26 16.71
N SER A 189 -5.67 31.18 15.82
CA SER A 189 -5.02 32.46 16.13
C SER A 189 -4.37 33.04 14.87
N ASN A 190 -5.15 33.79 14.10
CA ASN A 190 -4.72 35.03 13.47
C ASN A 190 -5.72 36.11 13.88
#